data_AF-A0A7Y9I9E5-F1
#
_entry.id   AF-A0A7Y9I9E5-F1
#
_cell.length_a   1.000
_cell.length_b   1.000
_cell.length_c   1.000
_cell.angle_alpha   90.00
_cell.angle_beta   90.00
_cell.angle_gamma   90.00
#
_symmetry.space_group_name_H-M   'P 1'
#
loop_
_entity.id
_entity.type
_entity.pdbx_description
1 polymer ?
#
loop_
_entity_poly.entity_id
_entity_poly.type
_entity_poly.pdbx_seq_one_letter_code
_entity_poly.pdbx_strand_id
1 'polypeptide(L)'
;MSLLRFDSRTGRFSKVGDYPLDGRLPEGGTFDPTGRWFLATVYEPARPDGPGSGVQVYRVLPGDRGLQPVQRIPLPHGTHHVVVPR
;
A
#
# COMPACT_ATOMS: atom_id res chain seq x y z
N MET A 1 1.49 3.47 7.52
CA MET A 1 0.67 4.08 6.47
C MET A 1 -0.76 4.23 6.96
N SER A 2 -1.41 5.35 6.72
CA SER A 2 -2.85 5.51 6.99
C SER A 2 -3.63 5.42 5.68
N LEU A 3 -4.68 4.59 5.65
CA LEU A 3 -5.68 4.63 4.59
C LEU A 3 -6.73 5.67 4.95
N LEU A 4 -6.94 6.63 4.05
CA LEU A 4 -7.93 7.69 4.19
C LEU A 4 -8.97 7.55 3.08
N ARG A 5 -10.25 7.77 3.43
CA ARG A 5 -11.33 7.95 2.48
C ARG A 5 -11.52 9.44 2.23
N PHE A 6 -11.58 9.82 0.96
CA PHE A 6 -11.92 11.17 0.52
C PHE A 6 -13.39 11.24 0.08
N ASP A 7 -14.18 12.14 0.67
CA ASP A 7 -15.51 12.50 0.16
C ASP A 7 -15.37 13.71 -0.78
N SER A 8 -15.53 13.48 -2.08
CA SER A 8 -15.39 14.54 -3.10
C SER A 8 -16.51 15.59 -3.05
N ARG A 9 -17.67 15.28 -2.49
CA ARG A 9 -18.78 16.21 -2.38
C ARG A 9 -18.56 17.21 -1.24
N THR A 10 -17.93 16.76 -0.15
CA THR A 10 -17.69 17.61 1.04
C THR A 10 -16.24 18.05 1.18
N GLY A 11 -15.31 17.48 0.41
CA GLY A 11 -13.87 17.71 0.51
C GLY A 11 -13.22 17.12 1.76
N ARG A 12 -13.94 16.28 2.51
CA ARG A 12 -13.47 15.77 3.82
C ARG A 12 -12.72 14.45 3.69
N PHE A 13 -11.68 14.31 4.51
CA PHE A 13 -11.04 13.03 4.75
C PHE A 13 -11.60 12.38 6.01
N SER A 14 -11.73 11.05 5.96
CA SER A 14 -12.00 10.21 7.12
C SER A 14 -10.99 9.07 7.16
N LYS A 15 -10.56 8.69 8.35
CA LYS A 15 -9.59 7.61 8.53
C LYS A 15 -10.30 6.27 8.44
N VAL A 16 -9.79 5.41 7.58
CA VAL A 16 -10.24 4.02 7.46
C VAL A 16 -9.46 3.12 8.39
N GLY A 17 -8.12 3.28 8.42
CA GLY A 17 -7.26 2.48 9.28
C GLY A 17 -5.79 2.84 9.13
N ASP A 18 -4.98 2.36 10.09
CA ASP A 18 -3.53 2.37 9.99
C ASP A 18 -3.02 0.97 9.69
N TYR A 19 -2.03 0.91 8.81
CA TYR A 19 -1.35 -0.30 8.40
C TYR A 19 0.14 -0.11 8.63
N PRO A 20 0.81 -1.04 9.34
CA PRO A 20 2.25 -0.99 9.46
C PRO A 20 2.86 -1.10 8.06
N LEU A 21 3.90 -0.30 7.83
CA LEU A 21 4.77 -0.48 6.67
C LEU A 21 5.93 -1.36 7.13
N ASP A 22 6.20 -2.42 6.38
CA ASP A 22 7.23 -3.39 6.73
C ASP A 22 8.63 -2.96 6.25
N GLY A 23 8.75 -1.86 5.52
CA GLY A 23 10.02 -1.32 5.05
C GLY A 23 10.41 0.01 5.69
N ARG A 24 11.69 0.38 5.49
CA ARG A 24 12.15 1.74 5.74
C ARG A 24 11.81 2.60 4.53
N LEU A 25 11.39 3.84 4.82
CA LEU A 25 10.99 4.82 3.83
C LEU A 25 12.15 5.17 2.89
N PRO A 26 11.86 5.49 1.61
CA PRO A 26 10.53 5.80 1.06
C PRO A 26 9.71 4.57 0.63
N GLU A 27 8.38 4.67 0.74
CA GLU A 27 7.43 3.71 0.18
C GLU A 27 6.39 4.42 -0.67
N GLY A 28 6.35 4.13 -1.97
CA GLY A 28 5.31 4.57 -2.89
C GLY A 28 4.10 3.64 -2.81
N GLY A 29 2.93 4.16 -3.17
CA GLY A 29 1.72 3.34 -3.22
C GLY A 29 0.77 3.79 -4.32
N THR A 30 0.01 2.84 -4.88
CA THR A 30 -1.00 3.11 -5.90
C THR A 30 -2.18 2.15 -5.81
N PHE A 31 -3.36 2.63 -6.21
CA PHE A 31 -4.53 1.79 -6.42
C PHE A 31 -4.58 1.33 -7.88
N ASP A 32 -5.09 0.12 -8.11
CA ASP A 32 -5.43 -0.29 -9.48
C ASP A 32 -6.64 0.50 -10.01
N PRO A 33 -6.87 0.53 -11.34
CA PRO A 33 -8.00 1.26 -11.93
C PRO A 33 -9.37 0.85 -11.42
N THR A 34 -9.54 -0.38 -10.92
CA THR A 34 -10.81 -0.84 -10.34
C THR A 34 -10.98 -0.47 -8.86
N GLY A 35 -9.92 0.03 -8.21
CA GLY A 35 -9.90 0.35 -6.79
C GLY A 35 -10.02 -0.89 -5.87
N ARG A 36 -9.87 -2.10 -6.41
CA ARG A 36 -9.97 -3.37 -5.65
C ARG A 36 -8.64 -3.78 -5.04
N TRP A 37 -7.54 -3.23 -5.53
CA TRP A 37 -6.19 -3.56 -5.14
C TRP A 37 -5.41 -2.28 -4.83
N PHE A 38 -4.59 -2.37 -3.80
CA PHE A 38 -3.61 -1.36 -3.44
C PHE A 38 -2.24 -2.01 -3.40
N LEU A 39 -1.26 -1.40 -4.04
CA LEU A 39 0.12 -1.85 -4.11
C LEU A 39 0.98 -0.83 -3.36
N ALA A 40 1.84 -1.30 -2.47
CA ALA A 40 2.84 -0.49 -1.77
C ALA A 40 4.24 -1.05 -2.01
N THR A 41 5.20 -0.21 -2.36
CA THR A 41 6.60 -0.62 -2.46
C THR A 41 7.23 -0.75 -1.09
N VAL A 42 8.13 -1.71 -0.91
CA VAL A 42 8.97 -1.90 0.26
C VAL A 42 10.41 -1.69 -0.20
N TYR A 43 11.00 -0.54 0.14
CA TYR A 43 12.33 -0.14 -0.36
C TYR A 43 13.45 -1.03 0.20
N GLU A 44 13.46 -1.20 1.52
CA GLU A 44 14.31 -2.14 2.26
C GLU A 44 13.56 -2.63 3.50
N PRO A 45 13.80 -3.85 3.99
CA PRO A 45 13.08 -4.36 5.14
C PRO A 45 13.41 -3.54 6.40
N ALA A 46 12.40 -3.28 7.23
CA ALA A 46 12.59 -2.52 8.47
C ALA A 46 13.45 -3.28 9.50
N ARG A 47 13.50 -4.62 9.39
CA ARG A 47 14.32 -5.50 10.22
C ARG A 47 15.17 -6.43 9.34
N PRO A 48 16.38 -6.84 9.80
CA PRO A 48 17.27 -7.71 9.02
C PRO A 48 16.67 -9.06 8.64
N ASP A 49 15.74 -9.57 9.45
CA ASP A 49 15.01 -10.83 9.28
C ASP A 49 13.64 -10.65 8.60
N GLY A 50 13.32 -9.42 8.17
CA GLY A 50 12.07 -9.12 7.50
C GLY A 50 11.97 -9.70 6.08
N PRO A 51 10.80 -9.62 5.42
CA PRO A 51 10.56 -10.29 4.13
C PRO A 51 11.28 -9.68 2.91
N GLY A 52 12.31 -8.86 3.13
CA GLY A 52 13.06 -8.17 2.09
C GLY A 52 12.29 -7.04 1.38
N SER A 53 12.96 -6.43 0.40
CA SER A 53 12.38 -5.44 -0.52
C SER A 53 11.37 -6.07 -1.48
N GLY A 54 10.44 -5.26 -2.00
CA GLY A 54 9.41 -5.78 -2.88
C GLY A 54 8.22 -4.85 -3.12
N VAL A 55 7.12 -5.45 -3.57
CA VAL A 55 5.79 -4.84 -3.57
C VAL A 55 4.87 -5.66 -2.68
N GLN A 56 4.29 -5.01 -1.69
CA GLN A 56 3.18 -5.56 -0.92
C GLN A 56 1.86 -5.30 -1.64
N VAL A 57 1.11 -6.36 -1.89
CA VAL A 57 -0.22 -6.31 -2.51
C VAL A 57 -1.28 -6.46 -1.44
N TYR A 58 -2.24 -5.56 -1.47
CA TYR A 58 -3.40 -5.54 -0.60
C TYR A 58 -4.69 -5.60 -1.42
N ARG A 59 -5.67 -6.35 -0.93
CA ARG A 59 -7.06 -6.24 -1.36
C ARG A 59 -7.72 -5.10 -0.59
N VAL A 60 -8.42 -4.22 -1.30
CA VAL A 60 -9.29 -3.20 -0.70
C VAL A 60 -10.62 -3.86 -0.34
N LEU A 61 -10.97 -3.83 0.94
CA LEU A 61 -12.22 -4.42 1.42
C LEU A 61 -13.40 -3.48 1.11
N PRO A 62 -14.53 -4.03 0.62
CA PRO A 62 -15.68 -3.22 0.23
C PRO A 62 -16.27 -2.47 1.42
N GLY A 63 -16.84 -1.29 1.14
CA GLY A 63 -17.44 -0.42 2.14
C GLY A 63 -16.42 0.24 3.07
N ASP A 64 -15.22 0.56 2.56
CA ASP A 64 -14.11 1.14 3.31
C ASP A 64 -13.74 0.33 4.56
N ARG A 65 -13.83 -0.99 4.47
CA ARG A 65 -13.47 -1.88 5.61
C ARG A 65 -11.97 -2.09 5.76
N GLY A 66 -11.16 -1.40 4.95
CA GLY A 66 -9.71 -1.39 5.06
C GLY A 66 -8.98 -2.19 4.00
N LEU A 67 -7.73 -2.54 4.29
CA LEU A 67 -6.83 -3.32 3.45
C LEU A 67 -6.57 -4.69 4.07
N GLN A 68 -6.57 -5.71 3.22
CA GLN A 68 -6.16 -7.07 3.58
C GLN A 68 -4.87 -7.41 2.81
N PRO A 69 -3.76 -7.76 3.47
CA PRO A 69 -2.55 -8.21 2.77
C PRO A 69 -2.83 -9.55 2.07
N VAL A 70 -2.42 -9.67 0.80
CA VAL A 70 -2.68 -10.86 -0.02
C VAL A 70 -1.40 -11.51 -0.52
N GLN A 71 -0.41 -10.70 -0.92
CA GLN A 71 0.82 -11.22 -1.51
C GLN A 71 1.97 -10.23 -1.32
N ARG A 72 3.19 -10.76 -1.23
CA ARG A 72 4.41 -9.98 -1.47
C ARG A 72 5.08 -10.46 -2.75
N ILE A 73 5.42 -9.52 -3.62
CA ILE A 73 6.20 -9.77 -4.83
C ILE A 73 7.64 -9.33 -4.51
N PRO A 74 8.60 -10.26 -4.42
CA PRO A 74 9.98 -9.91 -4.13
C PRO A 74 10.57 -9.12 -5.30
N LEU A 75 11.29 -8.05 -4.98
CA LEU A 75 12.04 -7.24 -5.94
C LEU A 75 13.40 -6.88 -5.36
N PRO A 76 14.37 -6.46 -6.20
CA PRO A 76 15.63 -5.94 -5.72
C PRO A 76 15.45 -4.76 -4.76
N HIS A 77 16.48 -4.56 -3.93
CA HIS A 77 16.63 -3.36 -3.12
C HIS A 77 16.50 -2.10 -3.99
N GLY A 78 15.92 -1.05 -3.41
CA GLY A 78 15.77 0.22 -4.11
C GLY A 78 14.39 0.46 -4.74
N THR A 79 13.46 -0.49 -4.65
CA THR A 79 12.10 -0.32 -5.19
C THR A 79 11.34 0.73 -4.38
N HIS A 80 11.12 1.91 -4.97
CA HIS A 80 10.50 3.07 -4.29
C HIS A 80 9.27 3.64 -5.01
N HIS A 81 9.00 3.19 -6.24
CA HIS A 81 7.86 3.65 -7.02
C HIS A 81 7.17 2.49 -7.71
N VAL A 82 5.84 2.57 -7.81
CA VAL A 82 5.00 1.62 -8.53
C VAL A 82 3.89 2.38 -9.22
N VAL A 83 3.62 2.02 -10.48
CA VAL A 83 2.53 2.57 -11.29
C VAL A 83 1.73 1.41 -11.84
N VAL A 84 0.41 1.50 -11.73
CA VAL A 84 -0.50 0.64 -12.47
C VAL A 84 -1.04 1.47 -13.62
N PRO A 85 -0.77 1.08 -14.89
CA PRO A 85 -1.32 1.80 -16.03
C PRO A 85 -2.84 1.71 -16.04
N ARG A 86 -3.48 2.69 -16.67
CA ARG A 86 -4.93 2.70 -16.87
C ARG A 86 -5.34 1.75 -18.00
#